data_AF-R5PH86-F1
#
_entry.id   AF-R5PH86-F1
#
_cell.length_a   1.000
_cell.length_b   1.000
_cell.length_c   1.000
_cell.angle_alpha   90.00
_cell.angle_beta   90.00
_cell.angle_gamma   90.00
#
_symmetry.space_group_name_H-M   'P 1'
#
loop_
_entity.id
_entity.type
_entity.pdbx_description
1 polymer ?
#
loop_
_entity_poly.entity_id
_entity_poly.type
_entity_poly.pdbx_seq_one_letter_code
_entity_poly.pdbx_strand_id
1 'polypeptide(L)'
;MKIHYLLCIMFSVFVLTSCGSRKKAMIKAQDKMINALMQQQSVTTAAVAAVAKDPTIRKGEATKMVNRDNPGETALERTIIRWNFDSEPRGARISWRVISSIPDIVKNTNETYLTTTPYEETRSFNILGLTYENSRDVTIEIKLSKTGYYDQVKRYNVRQAIDQQEISGFFDLVKRDE
;
A
#
# COMPACT_ATOMS: atom_id res chain seq x y z
N MET A 1 -72.92 -33.83 -44.90
CA MET A 1 -73.43 -33.14 -43.71
C MET A 1 -72.26 -32.49 -42.98
N LYS A 2 -72.31 -31.16 -42.82
CA LYS A 2 -71.80 -30.39 -41.67
C LYS A 2 -70.29 -30.57 -41.36
N ILE A 3 -69.39 -29.71 -41.86
CA ILE A 3 -69.14 -28.35 -41.33
C ILE A 3 -69.29 -28.39 -39.80
N HIS A 4 -68.31 -28.87 -39.03
CA HIS A 4 -68.24 -28.67 -37.56
C HIS A 4 -66.85 -28.95 -36.94
N TYR A 5 -65.82 -29.36 -37.71
CA TYR A 5 -64.46 -29.53 -37.18
C TYR A 5 -63.48 -28.42 -37.62
N LEU A 6 -64.02 -27.27 -38.02
CA LEU A 6 -63.25 -26.08 -38.44
C LEU A 6 -62.90 -25.13 -37.27
N LEU A 7 -63.12 -25.52 -36.00
CA LEU A 7 -62.99 -24.59 -34.87
C LEU A 7 -62.00 -24.99 -33.76
N CYS A 8 -61.27 -26.11 -33.88
CA CYS A 8 -60.39 -26.57 -32.80
C CYS A 8 -58.90 -26.75 -33.17
N ILE A 9 -58.50 -26.51 -34.43
CA ILE A 9 -57.10 -26.69 -34.87
C ILE A 9 -56.36 -25.34 -34.97
N MET A 10 -56.96 -24.24 -34.51
CA MET A 10 -56.33 -22.91 -34.50
C MET A 10 -55.91 -22.43 -33.10
N PHE A 11 -55.73 -23.34 -32.14
CA PHE A 11 -55.35 -22.99 -30.76
C PHE A 11 -54.12 -23.73 -30.21
N SER A 12 -53.23 -24.24 -31.07
CA SER A 12 -52.02 -24.94 -30.62
C SER A 12 -50.69 -24.47 -31.25
N VAL A 13 -50.65 -23.35 -31.98
CA VAL A 13 -49.39 -22.85 -32.59
C VAL A 13 -49.03 -21.42 -32.19
N PHE A 14 -49.55 -20.92 -31.06
CA PHE A 14 -49.17 -19.60 -30.55
C PHE A 14 -48.64 -19.61 -29.11
N VAL A 15 -47.81 -20.60 -28.76
CA VAL A 15 -47.02 -20.58 -27.51
C VAL A 15 -45.58 -21.02 -27.75
N LEU A 16 -44.89 -20.45 -28.74
CA LEU A 16 -43.43 -20.61 -28.89
C LEU A 16 -42.74 -19.36 -29.44
N THR A 17 -43.06 -18.15 -28.96
CA THR A 17 -42.31 -16.93 -29.39
C THR A 17 -42.06 -15.88 -28.31
N SER A 18 -42.06 -16.22 -27.01
CA SER A 18 -41.67 -15.24 -25.97
C SER A 18 -40.47 -15.63 -25.08
N CYS A 19 -39.84 -16.79 -25.32
CA CYS A 19 -38.74 -17.28 -24.47
C CYS A 19 -37.31 -16.99 -25.01
N GLY A 20 -37.18 -16.34 -26.18
CA GLY A 20 -35.87 -16.06 -26.79
C GLY A 20 -35.13 -14.87 -26.16
N SER A 21 -35.83 -13.77 -25.94
CA SER A 21 -35.20 -12.51 -25.48
C SER A 21 -34.78 -12.54 -24.02
N ARG A 22 -35.54 -13.23 -23.15
CA ARG A 22 -35.18 -13.41 -21.72
C ARG A 22 -33.96 -14.29 -21.54
N LYS A 23 -33.84 -15.38 -22.32
CA LYS A 23 -32.64 -16.23 -22.31
C LYS A 23 -31.40 -15.49 -22.81
N LYS A 24 -31.52 -14.71 -23.89
CA LYS A 24 -30.40 -13.89 -24.41
C LYS A 24 -29.95 -12.80 -23.42
N ALA A 25 -30.89 -12.17 -22.72
CA ALA A 25 -30.56 -11.19 -21.68
C ALA A 25 -29.84 -11.81 -20.48
N MET A 26 -30.26 -13.02 -20.07
CA MET A 26 -29.63 -13.77 -18.98
C MET A 26 -28.20 -14.21 -19.33
N ILE A 27 -27.98 -14.71 -20.56
CA ILE A 27 -26.64 -15.08 -21.04
C ILE A 27 -25.72 -13.86 -21.09
N LYS A 28 -26.20 -12.72 -21.61
CA LYS A 28 -25.42 -11.47 -21.66
C LYS A 28 -25.07 -10.93 -20.26
N ALA A 29 -25.95 -11.13 -19.27
CA ALA A 29 -25.67 -10.75 -17.89
C ALA A 29 -24.61 -11.66 -17.25
N GLN A 30 -24.68 -12.96 -17.52
CA GLN A 30 -23.70 -13.94 -17.06
C GLN A 30 -22.31 -13.70 -17.67
N ASP A 31 -22.22 -13.41 -18.96
CA ASP A 31 -20.95 -13.07 -19.63
C ASP A 31 -20.33 -11.78 -19.09
N LYS A 32 -21.17 -10.79 -18.74
CA LYS A 32 -20.71 -9.54 -18.12
C LYS A 32 -20.12 -9.78 -16.73
N MET A 33 -20.73 -10.66 -15.93
CA MET A 33 -20.21 -11.02 -14.60
C MET A 33 -18.93 -11.85 -14.70
N ILE A 34 -18.85 -12.80 -15.64
CA ILE A 34 -17.64 -13.60 -15.88
C ILE A 34 -16.49 -12.68 -16.31
N ASN A 35 -16.73 -11.75 -17.23
CA ASN A 35 -15.70 -10.80 -17.68
C ASN A 35 -15.30 -9.82 -16.56
N ALA A 36 -16.22 -9.41 -15.70
CA ALA A 36 -15.89 -8.57 -14.54
C ALA A 36 -15.04 -9.32 -13.50
N LEU A 37 -15.35 -10.60 -13.22
CA LEU A 37 -14.53 -11.47 -12.36
C LEU A 37 -13.14 -11.73 -12.96
N MET A 38 -13.05 -11.99 -14.27
CA MET A 38 -11.78 -12.17 -14.97
C MET A 38 -10.96 -10.87 -14.98
N GLN A 39 -11.59 -9.71 -15.15
CA GLN A 39 -10.91 -8.42 -15.01
C GLN A 39 -10.40 -8.21 -13.59
N GLN A 40 -11.19 -8.52 -12.57
CA GLN A 40 -10.78 -8.39 -11.17
C GLN A 40 -9.59 -9.31 -10.81
N GLN A 41 -9.56 -10.53 -11.37
CA GLN A 41 -8.42 -11.45 -11.24
C GLN A 41 -7.19 -10.98 -12.03
N SER A 42 -7.38 -10.47 -13.25
CA SER A 42 -6.26 -9.96 -14.07
C SER A 42 -5.57 -8.73 -13.46
N VAL A 43 -6.32 -7.85 -12.79
CA VAL A 43 -5.77 -6.67 -12.11
C VAL A 43 -4.99 -7.05 -10.85
N THR A 44 -5.48 -8.04 -10.08
CA THR A 44 -4.74 -8.56 -8.93
C THR A 44 -3.47 -9.31 -9.35
N THR A 45 -3.53 -10.15 -10.39
CA THR A 45 -2.34 -10.85 -10.88
C THR A 45 -1.33 -9.90 -11.54
N ALA A 46 -1.77 -8.89 -12.28
CA ALA A 46 -0.87 -7.90 -12.88
C ALA A 46 -0.20 -7.00 -11.84
N ALA A 47 -0.90 -6.62 -10.77
CA ALA A 47 -0.31 -5.88 -9.65
C ALA A 47 0.77 -6.71 -8.94
N VAL A 48 0.51 -8.01 -8.69
CA VAL A 48 1.48 -8.93 -8.09
C VAL A 48 2.67 -9.19 -9.03
N ALA A 49 2.43 -9.33 -10.33
CA ALA A 49 3.49 -9.55 -11.33
C ALA A 49 4.36 -8.32 -11.57
N ALA A 50 3.81 -7.11 -11.46
CA ALA A 50 4.58 -5.86 -11.56
C ALA A 50 5.50 -5.65 -10.36
N VAL A 51 5.11 -6.10 -9.16
CA VAL A 51 5.94 -6.10 -7.96
C VAL A 51 7.06 -7.15 -8.02
N ALA A 52 6.82 -8.30 -8.67
CA ALA A 52 7.81 -9.36 -8.85
C ALA A 52 9.00 -8.99 -9.79
N LYS A 53 8.95 -7.84 -10.46
CA LYS A 53 9.95 -7.42 -11.45
C LYS A 53 10.67 -6.12 -11.08
N ASP A 54 10.68 -5.75 -9.81
CA ASP A 54 11.48 -4.63 -9.30
C ASP A 54 12.94 -5.07 -9.12
N PRO A 55 13.89 -4.54 -9.92
CA PRO A 55 15.29 -4.98 -9.88
C PRO A 55 16.01 -4.60 -8.59
N THR A 56 15.45 -3.70 -7.76
CA THR A 56 16.09 -3.31 -6.49
C THR A 56 15.76 -4.25 -5.34
N ILE A 57 14.78 -5.15 -5.52
CA ILE A 57 14.38 -6.15 -4.52
C ILE A 57 15.19 -7.44 -4.73
N ARG A 58 15.79 -7.95 -3.66
CA ARG A 58 16.46 -9.26 -3.69
C ARG A 58 15.45 -10.37 -4.04
N LYS A 59 15.84 -11.29 -4.92
CA LYS A 59 14.97 -12.38 -5.40
C LYS A 59 14.40 -13.19 -4.23
N GLY A 60 13.06 -13.26 -4.14
CA GLY A 60 12.36 -14.00 -3.08
C GLY A 60 12.24 -13.26 -1.74
N GLU A 61 12.68 -12.01 -1.63
CA GLU A 61 12.57 -11.21 -0.41
C GLU A 61 11.35 -10.26 -0.42
N ALA A 62 10.67 -10.10 -1.56
CA ALA A 62 9.58 -9.14 -1.73
C ALA A 62 8.48 -9.28 -0.67
N THR A 63 8.07 -10.53 -0.42
CA THR A 63 6.98 -10.89 0.49
C THR A 63 7.46 -11.28 1.89
N LYS A 64 8.77 -11.28 2.15
CA LYS A 64 9.27 -11.62 3.48
C LYS A 64 8.98 -10.48 4.44
N MET A 65 8.28 -10.84 5.51
CA MET A 65 7.78 -9.89 6.50
C MET A 65 8.68 -9.87 7.73
N VAL A 66 8.98 -8.66 8.21
CA VAL A 66 9.65 -8.48 9.49
C VAL A 66 8.72 -8.91 10.62
N ASN A 67 9.15 -9.90 11.40
CA ASN A 67 8.39 -10.44 12.53
C ASN A 67 9.26 -10.51 13.79
N ARG A 68 8.61 -10.50 14.96
CA ARG A 68 9.22 -10.69 16.27
C ARG A 68 9.77 -12.10 16.48
N ASP A 69 9.11 -13.11 15.91
CA ASP A 69 9.45 -14.51 16.19
C ASP A 69 10.80 -14.92 15.59
N ASN A 70 11.17 -14.29 14.46
CA ASN A 70 12.38 -14.59 13.71
C ASN A 70 13.16 -13.30 13.37
N PRO A 71 13.75 -12.63 14.38
CA PRO A 71 14.44 -11.35 14.15
C PRO A 71 15.70 -11.54 13.30
N GLY A 72 15.90 -10.66 12.32
CA GLY A 72 17.10 -10.59 11.48
C GLY A 72 17.12 -11.55 10.28
N GLU A 73 16.04 -12.30 10.04
CA GLU A 73 15.96 -13.24 8.91
C GLU A 73 15.76 -12.52 7.56
N THR A 74 15.09 -11.37 7.57
CA THR A 74 14.72 -10.67 6.34
C THR A 74 15.85 -9.81 5.79
N ALA A 75 15.88 -9.63 4.47
CA ALA A 75 16.79 -8.68 3.83
C ALA A 75 16.56 -7.23 4.32
N LEU A 76 15.34 -6.88 4.72
CA LEU A 76 14.95 -5.55 5.20
C LEU A 76 15.59 -5.19 6.54
N GLU A 77 15.59 -6.12 7.50
CA GLU A 77 16.23 -5.91 8.81
C GLU A 77 17.75 -5.77 8.70
N ARG A 78 18.34 -6.35 7.65
CA ARG A 78 19.76 -6.22 7.31
C ARG A 78 20.08 -5.02 6.44
N THR A 79 19.07 -4.29 5.95
CA THR A 79 19.32 -3.07 5.17
C THR A 79 19.85 -2.01 6.12
N ILE A 80 21.07 -1.58 5.83
CA ILE A 80 21.76 -0.53 6.56
C ILE A 80 21.39 0.81 5.93
N ILE A 81 20.88 1.73 6.74
CA ILE A 81 20.41 3.04 6.29
C ILE A 81 21.18 4.11 7.05
N ARG A 82 21.72 5.09 6.32
CA ARG A 82 22.35 6.27 6.93
C ARG A 82 21.26 7.25 7.35
N TRP A 83 21.24 7.62 8.61
CA TRP A 83 20.38 8.67 9.16
C TRP A 83 21.25 9.91 9.34
N ASN A 84 20.93 11.00 8.64
CA ASN A 84 21.72 12.24 8.68
C ASN A 84 20.80 13.46 8.79
N PHE A 85 20.71 14.03 9.99
CA PHE A 85 19.87 15.18 10.26
C PHE A 85 20.66 16.31 10.89
N ASP A 86 20.58 17.49 10.28
CA ASP A 86 21.17 18.72 10.82
C ASP A 86 20.10 19.82 10.84
N SER A 87 20.34 20.87 11.63
CA SER A 87 19.43 22.01 11.70
C SER A 87 20.15 23.31 11.96
N GLU A 88 19.51 24.41 11.57
CA GLU A 88 19.90 25.76 11.93
C GLU A 88 18.78 26.41 12.77
N PRO A 89 19.05 26.86 14.01
CA PRO A 89 20.25 26.57 14.79
C PRO A 89 20.35 25.10 15.20
N ARG A 90 21.57 24.66 15.50
CA ARG A 90 21.87 23.31 16.01
C ARG A 90 21.33 23.07 17.43
N GLY A 91 21.34 21.81 17.87
CA GLY A 91 20.88 21.40 19.20
C GLY A 91 19.36 21.36 19.34
N ALA A 92 18.66 21.04 18.26
CA ALA A 92 17.22 20.79 18.28
C ALA A 92 16.96 19.31 18.60
N ARG A 93 15.95 19.01 19.41
CA ARG A 93 15.58 17.63 19.78
C ARG A 93 14.95 16.94 18.60
N ILE A 94 15.51 15.80 18.22
CA ILE A 94 15.04 14.94 17.14
C ILE A 94 14.20 13.82 17.77
N SER A 95 12.95 13.71 17.31
CA SER A 95 12.08 12.57 17.59
C SER A 95 11.64 11.93 16.28
N TRP A 96 11.42 10.62 16.28
CA TRP A 96 10.97 9.91 15.11
C TRP A 96 9.80 8.98 15.41
N ARG A 97 9.00 8.67 14.39
CA ARG A 97 7.95 7.66 14.46
C ARG A 97 7.65 7.05 13.10
N VAL A 98 7.04 5.87 13.13
CA VAL A 98 6.51 5.17 11.96
C VAL A 98 5.03 5.54 11.78
N ILE A 99 4.69 6.00 10.58
CA ILE A 99 3.32 6.28 10.15
C ILE A 99 3.02 5.37 8.96
N SER A 100 2.05 4.49 9.13
CA SER A 100 1.57 3.53 8.15
C SER A 100 0.15 3.88 7.72
N SER A 101 -0.10 3.77 6.43
CA SER A 101 -1.45 3.88 5.85
C SER A 101 -2.25 2.57 5.97
N ILE A 102 -1.60 1.49 6.40
CA ILE A 102 -2.16 0.14 6.58
C ILE A 102 -1.95 -0.35 8.02
N PRO A 103 -2.62 0.28 9.00
CA PRO A 103 -2.37 0.04 10.43
C PRO A 103 -2.69 -1.40 10.88
N ASP A 104 -3.45 -2.17 10.11
CA ASP A 104 -3.74 -3.56 10.41
C ASP A 104 -2.52 -4.48 10.23
N ILE A 105 -1.61 -4.12 9.33
CA ILE A 105 -0.40 -4.89 9.01
C ILE A 105 0.83 -4.26 9.69
N VAL A 106 1.06 -2.96 9.46
CA VAL A 106 2.18 -2.21 10.06
C VAL A 106 1.63 -1.20 11.04
N LYS A 107 1.89 -1.39 12.32
CA LYS A 107 1.37 -0.52 13.38
C LYS A 107 2.10 0.83 13.41
N ASN A 108 1.34 1.90 13.66
CA ASN A 108 1.92 3.21 13.93
C ASN A 108 2.61 3.19 15.30
N THR A 109 3.75 3.87 15.40
CA THR A 109 4.48 3.99 16.66
C THR A 109 4.25 5.36 17.29
N ASN A 110 4.45 5.43 18.59
CA ASN A 110 4.56 6.71 19.29
C ASN A 110 5.86 7.43 18.88
N GLU A 111 5.92 8.73 19.18
CA GLU A 111 7.14 9.52 19.03
C GLU A 111 8.23 8.96 19.97
N THR A 112 9.37 8.60 19.38
CA THR A 112 10.54 8.11 20.10
C THR A 112 11.65 9.16 20.00
N TYR A 113 12.14 9.60 21.15
CA TYR A 113 13.29 10.50 21.19
C TYR A 113 14.53 9.80 20.65
N LEU A 114 15.28 10.50 19.79
CA LEU A 114 16.50 9.98 19.18
C LEU A 114 17.73 10.63 19.83
N THR A 115 17.94 11.91 19.54
CA THR A 115 19.03 12.73 20.09
C THR A 115 18.79 14.20 19.74
N THR A 116 19.83 15.04 19.74
CA THR A 116 19.80 16.42 19.23
C THR A 116 20.60 16.59 17.94
N THR A 117 20.27 17.57 17.11
CA THR A 117 21.07 17.92 15.91
C THR A 117 22.44 18.51 16.28
N PRO A 118 23.50 18.24 15.48
CA PRO A 118 23.54 17.34 14.33
C PRO A 118 23.54 15.87 14.75
N TYR A 119 22.93 15.02 13.93
CA TYR A 119 22.87 13.57 14.15
C TYR A 119 23.27 12.84 12.87
N GLU A 120 24.26 11.96 13.00
CA GLU A 120 24.64 11.02 11.96
C GLU A 120 24.82 9.63 12.58
N GLU A 121 24.04 8.66 12.12
CA GLU A 121 24.18 7.26 12.55
C GLU A 121 23.76 6.32 11.43
N THR A 122 24.37 5.14 11.42
CA THR A 122 24.03 4.07 10.48
C THR A 122 23.20 3.02 11.21
N ARG A 123 21.92 2.88 10.82
CA ARG A 123 20.95 2.01 11.51
C ARG A 123 20.08 1.25 10.53
N SER A 124 19.58 0.09 10.94
CA SER A 124 18.57 -0.65 10.17
C SER A 124 17.15 -0.33 10.64
N PHE A 125 16.18 -0.59 9.77
CA PHE A 125 14.77 -0.55 10.15
C PHE A 125 14.37 -1.87 10.81
N ASN A 126 13.84 -1.78 12.03
CA ASN A 126 13.12 -2.88 12.69
C ASN A 126 11.65 -2.50 12.83
N ILE A 127 10.94 -2.52 11.70
CA ILE A 127 9.51 -2.18 11.63
C ILE A 127 8.73 -3.47 11.43
N LEU A 128 7.94 -3.84 12.44
CA LEU A 128 7.15 -5.06 12.41
C LEU A 128 6.06 -5.00 11.34
N GLY A 129 5.87 -6.11 10.62
CA GLY A 129 4.91 -6.22 9.53
C GLY A 129 5.40 -5.62 8.21
N LEU A 130 6.60 -5.03 8.17
CA LEU A 130 7.14 -4.42 6.96
C LEU A 130 7.54 -5.50 5.94
N THR A 131 7.16 -5.28 4.69
CA THR A 131 7.60 -6.02 3.50
C THR A 131 8.07 -5.01 2.45
N TYR A 132 8.74 -5.48 1.39
CA TYR A 132 9.09 -4.57 0.30
C TYR A 132 7.84 -4.02 -0.41
N GLU A 133 6.79 -4.83 -0.51
CA GLU A 133 5.56 -4.46 -1.21
C GLU A 133 4.83 -3.33 -0.48
N ASN A 134 4.73 -3.44 0.84
CA ASN A 134 3.99 -2.50 1.66
C ASN A 134 4.83 -1.30 2.14
N SER A 135 6.14 -1.31 1.92
CA SER A 135 7.04 -0.21 2.28
C SER A 135 6.70 1.13 1.61
N ARG A 136 5.93 1.09 0.51
CA ARG A 136 5.40 2.30 -0.15
C ARG A 136 4.32 2.99 0.67
N ASP A 137 3.58 2.23 1.48
CA ASP A 137 2.48 2.71 2.31
C ASP A 137 2.92 3.14 3.71
N VAL A 138 4.23 3.03 3.99
CA VAL A 138 4.85 3.36 5.29
C VAL A 138 5.80 4.54 5.13
N THR A 139 5.74 5.45 6.09
CA THR A 139 6.49 6.69 6.14
C THR A 139 7.16 6.84 7.50
N ILE A 140 8.40 7.30 7.52
CA ILE A 140 9.08 7.75 8.74
C ILE A 140 8.88 9.25 8.88
N GLU A 141 8.35 9.65 10.02
CA GLU A 141 8.23 11.05 10.38
C GLU A 141 9.37 11.43 11.32
N ILE A 142 10.11 12.48 10.97
CA ILE A 142 11.16 13.10 11.78
C ILE A 142 10.64 14.46 12.23
N LYS A 143 10.55 14.63 13.54
CA LYS A 143 10.12 15.87 14.19
C LYS A 143 11.31 16.50 14.90
N LEU A 144 11.56 17.77 14.64
CA LEU A 144 12.51 18.59 15.38
C LEU A 144 11.77 19.57 16.26
N SER A 145 12.20 19.66 17.53
CA SER A 145 11.67 20.61 18.49
C SER A 145 12.80 21.35 19.21
N LYS A 146 12.70 22.67 19.29
CA LYS A 146 13.64 23.52 20.02
C LYS A 146 12.87 24.64 20.72
N THR A 147 13.24 24.93 21.96
CA THR A 147 12.65 26.03 22.73
C THR A 147 12.86 27.36 21.98
N GLY A 148 11.78 28.14 21.82
CA GLY A 148 11.81 29.41 21.08
C GLY A 148 11.68 29.27 19.56
N TYR A 149 11.52 28.06 19.02
CA TYR A 149 11.34 27.79 17.59
C TYR A 149 10.08 26.96 17.36
N TYR A 150 9.48 27.09 16.18
CA TYR A 150 8.36 26.22 15.78
C TYR A 150 8.84 24.80 15.56
N ASP A 151 8.02 23.84 15.98
CA ASP A 151 8.28 22.43 15.69
C ASP A 151 8.20 22.20 14.18
N GLN A 152 9.19 21.50 13.63
CA GLN A 152 9.23 21.16 12.21
C GLN A 152 9.14 19.65 12.03
N VAL A 153 8.45 19.25 10.99
CA VAL A 153 8.21 17.84 10.67
C VAL A 153 8.55 17.58 9.22
N LYS A 154 9.34 16.55 8.97
CA LYS A 154 9.60 16.00 7.63
C LYS A 154 9.26 14.53 7.59
N ARG A 155 8.78 14.08 6.44
CA ARG A 155 8.29 12.72 6.22
C ARG A 155 9.07 12.07 5.08
N TYR A 156 9.56 10.86 5.32
CA TYR A 156 10.37 10.09 4.39
C TYR A 156 9.67 8.77 4.09
N ASN A 157 9.43 8.47 2.82
CA ASN A 157 8.83 7.20 2.44
C ASN A 157 9.83 6.06 2.68
N VAL A 158 9.37 4.96 3.28
CA VAL A 158 10.25 3.83 3.64
C VAL A 158 10.80 3.12 2.41
N ARG A 159 10.01 2.95 1.33
CA ARG A 159 10.49 2.36 0.08
C ARG A 159 11.69 3.14 -0.47
N GLN A 160 11.56 4.46 -0.56
CA GLN A 160 12.61 5.32 -1.06
C GLN A 160 13.85 5.28 -0.15
N ALA A 161 13.66 5.31 1.17
CA ALA A 161 14.76 5.22 2.14
C ALA A 161 15.55 3.91 2.01
N ILE A 162 14.87 2.78 1.73
CA ILE A 162 15.51 1.48 1.50
C ILE A 162 16.31 1.49 0.19
N ASP A 163 15.74 2.04 -0.89
CA ASP A 163 16.41 2.08 -2.19
C ASP A 163 17.63 3.00 -2.22
N GLN A 164 17.55 4.14 -1.52
CA GLN A 164 18.65 5.11 -1.40
C GLN A 164 19.65 4.72 -0.29
N GLN A 165 19.25 3.83 0.63
CA GLN A 165 20.00 3.48 1.83
C GLN A 165 20.32 4.69 2.73
N GLU A 166 19.48 5.71 2.67
CA GLU A 166 19.67 6.98 3.37
C GLU A 166 18.33 7.61 3.71
N ILE A 167 18.26 8.24 4.88
CA ILE A 167 17.31 9.28 5.20
C ILE A 167 18.09 10.49 5.70
N SER A 168 17.98 11.59 4.96
CA SER A 168 18.68 12.81 5.30
C SER A 168 17.83 14.04 5.10
N GLY A 169 18.12 15.06 5.91
CA GLY A 169 17.43 16.32 5.81
C GLY A 169 18.02 17.39 6.70
N PHE A 170 18.08 18.59 6.15
CA PHE A 170 18.42 19.81 6.87
C PHE A 170 17.15 20.55 7.30
N PHE A 171 17.10 21.06 8.52
CA PHE A 171 15.94 21.78 9.06
C PHE A 171 16.31 23.23 9.38
N ASP A 172 15.70 24.17 8.68
CA ASP A 172 15.87 25.60 8.93
C ASP A 172 14.77 26.06 9.89
N LEU A 173 15.08 26.11 11.19
CA LEU A 173 14.09 26.32 12.24
C LEU A 173 13.67 27.78 12.29
N VAL A 174 12.36 28.00 12.23
CA VAL A 174 11.77 29.32 12.31
C VAL A 174 11.58 29.70 13.79
N LYS A 175 12.12 30.84 14.20
CA LYS A 175 11.92 31.39 15.55
C LYS A 175 10.43 31.67 15.76
N ARG A 176 9.90 31.38 16.95
CA ARG A 176 8.55 31.79 17.34
C ARG A 176 8.51 33.30 17.53
N ASP A 177 7.43 33.91 17.07
CA ASP A 177 7.11 35.28 17.43
C ASP A 177 6.90 35.34 18.96
N GLU A 178 7.55 36.31 19.62
CA GLU A 178 7.48 36.54 21.06
C GLU A 178 6.10 37.03 21.50
#